data_AF-A0AA35RHV2-F1
#
_entry.id   AF-A0AA35RHV2-F1
#
_cell.length_a   1.000
_cell.length_b   1.000
_cell.length_c   1.000
_cell.angle_alpha   90.00
_cell.angle_beta   90.00
_cell.angle_gamma   90.00
#
_symmetry.space_group_name_H-M   'P 1'
#
loop_
_entity.id
_entity.type
_entity.pdbx_description
1 polymer ?
#
loop_
_entity_poly.entity_id
_entity_poly.type
_entity_poly.pdbx_seq_one_letter_code
_entity_poly.pdbx_strand_id
1 'polypeptide(L)'
;MSHRSYQPTQSCGSKLLQQKWDAIYYKEHRRLVKSAKPTVDTSAPAKPLHLIAKWKKQQLEKERAEEIERDNYTLMKRMHKVMTTQTSLDTRRHHSLNEEKRQREMERVARENKAMLQRLQKVKPVYRISDWIDDWQKSEELTQRIAAYPTKYPSRSKSAPHGGKRASSGGGGGLAASTPQPMKKSVADTREEGQTETTETKGDTKTG
;
A
#
# COMPACT_ATOMS: atom_id res chain seq x y z
N MET A 1 -64.24 45.81 10.17
CA MET A 1 -63.85 47.06 10.87
C MET A 1 -63.63 46.76 12.35
N SER A 2 -62.39 46.70 12.86
CA SER A 2 -62.05 46.19 14.21
C SER A 2 -61.62 47.26 15.22
N HIS A 3 -62.13 48.50 15.12
CA HIS A 3 -61.75 49.58 16.04
C HIS A 3 -62.56 49.61 17.34
N ARG A 4 -63.68 48.86 17.41
CA ARG A 4 -64.55 48.80 18.60
C ARG A 4 -63.90 48.03 19.77
N SER A 5 -63.14 46.98 19.47
CA SER A 5 -62.41 46.16 20.46
C SER A 5 -61.03 46.72 20.81
N TYR A 6 -60.55 47.74 20.10
CA TYR A 6 -59.26 48.37 20.37
C TYR A 6 -59.34 49.17 21.68
N GLN A 7 -58.42 48.91 22.60
CA GLN A 7 -58.34 49.58 23.90
C GLN A 7 -57.04 50.39 23.93
N PRO A 8 -57.12 51.73 23.80
CA PRO A 8 -55.94 52.58 23.83
C PRO A 8 -55.39 52.64 25.26
N THR A 9 -54.07 52.67 25.38
CA THR A 9 -53.37 52.72 26.68
C THR A 9 -53.34 54.12 27.29
N GLN A 10 -53.56 55.15 26.47
CA GLN A 10 -53.63 56.56 26.86
C GLN A 10 -55.01 57.12 26.49
N SER A 11 -55.46 58.16 27.19
CA SER A 11 -56.71 58.84 26.84
C SER A 11 -56.62 59.43 25.43
N CYS A 12 -57.58 59.09 24.56
CA CYS A 12 -57.62 59.59 23.18
C CYS A 12 -59.01 60.11 22.81
N GLY A 13 -59.09 61.21 22.05
CA GLY A 13 -60.36 61.77 21.59
C GLY A 13 -61.08 60.93 20.53
N SER A 14 -60.34 60.18 19.70
CA SER A 14 -60.91 59.29 18.68
C SER A 14 -60.19 57.94 18.64
N LYS A 15 -60.91 56.88 19.04
CA LYS A 15 -60.39 55.51 19.14
C LYS A 15 -59.96 54.93 17.79
N LEU A 16 -60.70 55.24 16.72
CA LEU A 16 -60.36 54.79 15.36
C LEU A 16 -59.04 55.41 14.88
N LEU A 17 -58.83 56.70 15.16
CA LEU A 17 -57.63 57.40 14.74
C LEU A 17 -56.42 56.91 15.54
N GLN A 18 -56.59 56.72 16.85
CA GLN A 18 -55.56 56.16 17.72
C GLN A 18 -55.13 54.76 17.27
N GLN A 19 -56.06 53.87 16.93
CA GLN A 19 -55.73 52.53 16.41
C GLN A 19 -54.87 52.58 15.14
N LYS A 20 -55.19 53.50 14.22
CA LYS A 20 -54.42 53.67 12.98
C LYS A 20 -53.00 54.13 13.26
N TRP A 21 -52.84 55.11 14.15
CA TRP A 21 -51.52 55.61 14.55
C TRP A 21 -50.69 54.55 15.25
N ASP A 22 -51.27 53.83 16.22
CA ASP A 22 -50.60 52.73 16.92
C ASP A 22 -50.15 51.63 15.95
N ALA A 23 -50.99 51.28 14.96
CA ALA A 23 -50.62 50.30 13.95
C ALA A 23 -49.44 50.78 13.08
N ILE A 24 -49.36 52.07 12.77
CA ILE A 24 -48.24 52.66 12.02
C ILE A 24 -46.98 52.66 12.88
N TYR A 25 -47.06 53.14 14.12
CA TYR A 25 -45.93 53.15 15.06
C TYR A 25 -45.41 51.74 15.35
N TYR A 26 -46.31 50.77 15.48
CA TYR A 26 -45.93 49.36 15.67
C TYR A 26 -45.17 48.81 14.47
N LYS A 27 -45.65 49.08 13.25
CA LYS A 27 -44.96 48.68 12.02
C LYS A 27 -43.58 49.33 11.91
N GLU A 28 -43.49 50.62 12.23
CA GLU A 28 -42.24 51.36 12.21
C GLU A 28 -41.26 50.85 13.27
N HIS A 29 -41.72 50.62 14.50
CA HIS A 29 -40.91 50.01 15.56
C HIS A 29 -40.39 48.64 15.16
N ARG A 30 -41.25 47.77 14.60
CA ARG A 30 -40.84 46.45 14.09
C ARG A 30 -39.79 46.58 12.98
N ARG A 31 -39.91 47.59 12.10
CA ARG A 31 -38.92 47.87 11.05
C ARG A 31 -37.58 48.24 11.67
N LEU A 32 -37.57 49.17 12.63
CA LEU A 32 -36.37 49.62 13.33
C LEU A 32 -35.68 48.47 14.07
N VAL A 33 -36.44 47.66 14.81
CA VAL A 33 -35.91 46.47 15.51
C VAL A 33 -35.30 45.47 14.53
N LYS A 34 -35.94 45.21 13.39
CA LYS A 34 -35.39 44.31 12.36
C LYS A 34 -34.14 44.86 11.71
N SER A 35 -34.04 46.18 11.53
CA SER A 35 -32.88 46.85 10.94
C SER A 35 -31.76 47.16 11.94
N ALA A 36 -31.99 46.95 13.24
CA ALA A 36 -31.02 47.24 14.28
C ALA A 36 -29.81 46.31 14.12
N LYS A 37 -28.62 46.89 14.03
CA LYS A 37 -27.37 46.13 13.95
C LYS A 37 -27.02 45.55 15.32
N PRO A 38 -26.56 44.29 15.40
CA PRO A 38 -26.07 43.74 16.66
C PRO A 38 -24.84 44.54 17.13
N THR A 39 -24.82 44.92 18.40
CA THR A 39 -23.70 45.66 19.03
C THR A 39 -22.51 44.74 19.33
N VAL A 40 -22.76 43.45 19.50
CA VAL A 40 -21.75 42.44 19.86
C VAL A 40 -21.67 41.44 18.72
N ASP A 41 -20.44 41.10 18.33
CA ASP A 41 -20.20 40.00 17.40
C ASP A 41 -20.58 38.67 18.07
N THR A 42 -21.49 37.93 17.44
CA THR A 42 -21.94 36.61 17.89
C THR A 42 -21.39 35.49 17.02
N SER A 43 -20.47 35.82 16.10
CA SER A 43 -19.83 34.85 15.21
C SER A 43 -18.92 33.92 15.98
N ALA A 44 -18.81 32.67 15.51
CA ALA A 44 -17.88 31.72 16.10
C ALA A 44 -16.43 32.20 15.87
N PRO A 45 -15.55 32.12 16.90
CA PRO A 45 -14.15 32.50 16.74
C PRO A 45 -13.44 31.58 15.75
N ALA A 46 -12.42 32.12 15.07
CA ALA A 46 -11.60 31.35 14.15
C ALA A 46 -10.93 30.17 14.88
N LYS A 47 -10.95 28.99 14.25
CA LYS A 47 -10.24 27.82 14.78
C LYS A 47 -8.74 28.12 14.81
N PRO A 48 -8.04 27.85 15.91
CA PRO A 48 -6.62 28.15 15.99
C PRO A 48 -5.82 27.25 15.04
N LEU A 49 -4.77 27.82 14.45
CA LEU A 49 -4.01 27.21 13.35
C LEU A 49 -3.39 25.84 13.72
N HIS A 50 -2.95 25.67 14.97
CA HIS A 50 -2.35 24.42 15.44
C HIS A 50 -3.33 23.23 15.44
N LEU A 51 -4.64 23.49 15.62
CA LEU A 51 -5.69 22.46 15.53
C LEU A 51 -5.96 22.03 14.09
N ILE A 52 -5.88 22.98 13.14
CA ILE A 52 -6.05 22.71 11.71
C ILE A 52 -4.83 21.95 11.16
N ALA A 53 -3.64 22.47 11.46
CA ALA A 53 -2.39 21.96 10.91
C ALA A 53 -1.86 20.70 11.62
N LYS A 54 -2.28 20.42 12.86
CA LYS A 54 -1.83 19.26 13.65
C LYS A 54 -0.30 19.15 13.73
N TRP A 55 0.37 20.23 14.12
CA TRP A 55 1.84 20.34 14.09
C TRP A 55 2.59 19.19 14.77
N LYS A 56 2.11 18.70 15.92
CA LYS A 56 2.72 17.55 16.61
C LYS A 56 2.70 16.27 15.76
N LYS A 57 1.62 16.04 15.00
CA LYS A 57 1.54 14.91 14.08
C LYS A 57 2.57 15.05 12.96
N GLN A 58 2.66 16.23 12.34
CA GLN A 58 3.62 16.49 11.28
C GLN A 58 5.07 16.36 11.76
N GLN A 59 5.35 16.82 12.99
CA GLN A 59 6.66 16.68 13.60
C GLN A 59 7.04 15.20 13.80
N LEU A 60 6.16 14.39 14.38
CA LEU A 60 6.42 12.96 14.58
C LEU A 60 6.61 12.20 13.27
N GLU A 61 5.87 12.57 12.21
CA GLU A 61 6.05 11.97 10.89
C GLU A 61 7.43 12.30 10.29
N LYS A 62 7.91 13.54 10.47
CA LYS A 62 9.26 13.95 10.07
C LYS A 62 10.34 13.23 10.85
N GLU A 63 10.26 13.22 12.18
CA GLU A 63 11.23 12.54 13.05
C GLU A 63 11.33 11.04 12.72
N ARG A 64 10.18 10.39 12.46
CA ARG A 64 10.14 8.99 12.03
C ARG A 64 10.77 8.78 10.66
N ALA A 65 10.54 9.68 9.70
CA ALA A 65 11.15 9.58 8.38
C ALA A 65 12.68 9.74 8.46
N GLU A 66 13.16 10.70 9.26
CA GLU A 66 14.60 10.91 9.51
C GLU A 66 15.26 9.71 10.19
N GLU A 67 14.55 9.03 11.09
CA GLU A 67 15.02 7.78 11.71
C GLU A 67 15.18 6.67 10.68
N ILE A 68 14.16 6.46 9.84
CA ILE A 68 14.20 5.47 8.76
C ILE A 68 15.36 5.77 7.79
N GLU A 69 15.58 7.03 7.44
CA GLU A 69 16.68 7.44 6.56
C GLU A 69 18.06 7.18 7.18
N ARG A 70 18.24 7.49 8.46
CA ARG A 70 19.48 7.19 9.20
C ARG A 70 19.76 5.68 9.26
N ASP A 71 18.73 4.88 9.50
CA ASP A 71 18.85 3.42 9.56
C ASP A 71 19.17 2.84 8.18
N ASN A 72 18.48 3.31 7.14
CA ASN A 72 18.76 2.94 5.76
C ASN A 72 20.20 3.30 5.36
N TYR A 73 20.68 4.49 5.70
CA TYR A 73 22.06 4.89 5.45
C TYR A 73 23.06 3.98 6.17
N THR A 74 22.80 3.65 7.44
CA THR A 74 23.65 2.75 8.23
C THR A 74 23.68 1.34 7.63
N LEU A 75 22.53 0.82 7.21
CA LEU A 75 22.41 -0.46 6.52
C LEU A 75 23.21 -0.45 5.22
N MET A 76 23.02 0.56 4.37
CA MET A 76 23.73 0.70 3.10
C MET A 76 25.24 0.80 3.31
N LYS A 77 25.71 1.53 4.31
CA LYS A 77 27.13 1.62 4.68
C LYS A 77 27.69 0.24 5.08
N ARG A 78 26.96 -0.53 5.87
CA ARG A 78 27.34 -1.90 6.28
C ARG A 78 27.34 -2.86 5.09
N MET A 79 26.32 -2.81 4.23
CA MET A 79 26.24 -3.62 3.02
C MET A 79 27.38 -3.29 2.06
N HIS A 80 27.64 -2.00 1.83
CA HIS A 80 28.79 -1.57 1.04
C HIS A 80 30.10 -2.09 1.63
N LYS A 81 30.27 -2.05 2.96
CA LYS A 81 31.45 -2.62 3.60
C LYS A 81 31.57 -4.11 3.29
N VAL A 82 30.52 -4.91 3.48
CA VAL A 82 30.50 -6.35 3.17
C VAL A 82 30.76 -6.63 1.69
N MET A 83 30.19 -5.84 0.78
CA MET A 83 30.37 -6.00 -0.67
C MET A 83 31.80 -5.66 -1.10
N THR A 84 32.37 -4.59 -0.55
CA THR A 84 33.72 -4.11 -0.89
C THR A 84 34.80 -4.96 -0.23
N THR A 85 34.62 -5.38 1.02
CA THR A 85 35.46 -6.43 1.61
C THR A 85 34.98 -7.77 1.09
N GLN A 86 35.36 -8.11 -0.15
CA GLN A 86 35.43 -9.52 -0.55
C GLN A 86 36.19 -10.25 0.53
N THR A 87 35.48 -11.11 1.22
CA THR A 87 36.00 -11.87 2.34
C THR A 87 37.16 -12.74 1.87
N SER A 88 38.40 -12.32 2.13
CA SER A 88 39.46 -13.22 2.56
C SER A 88 39.13 -13.71 3.98
N LEU A 89 37.93 -14.30 4.13
CA LEU A 89 37.65 -15.14 5.27
C LEU A 89 38.33 -16.44 4.92
N ASP A 90 39.39 -16.74 5.67
CA ASP A 90 39.99 -18.07 5.72
C ASP A 90 38.85 -19.07 5.89
N THR A 91 38.47 -19.75 4.79
CA THR A 91 37.40 -20.76 4.77
C THR A 91 37.91 -22.06 5.37
N ARG A 92 38.63 -21.96 6.50
CA ARG A 92 38.74 -23.08 7.44
C ARG A 92 37.34 -23.27 8.02
N ARG A 93 36.53 -24.01 7.28
CA ARG A 93 35.33 -24.64 7.80
C ARG A 93 35.77 -25.46 9.01
N HIS A 94 35.64 -24.88 10.20
CA HIS A 94 35.76 -25.64 11.42
C HIS A 94 34.58 -26.59 11.43
N HIS A 95 34.84 -27.84 11.03
CA HIS A 95 33.85 -28.92 11.11
C HIS A 95 33.32 -28.94 12.54
N SER A 96 32.01 -28.72 12.68
CA SER A 96 31.33 -28.94 13.95
C SER A 96 31.56 -30.39 14.32
N LEU A 97 32.06 -30.68 15.54
CA LEU A 97 32.19 -32.05 16.03
C LEU A 97 30.85 -32.82 16.00
N ASN A 98 29.72 -32.11 15.86
CA ASN A 98 28.37 -32.66 15.77
C ASN A 98 27.82 -32.75 14.34
N GLU A 99 28.62 -32.45 13.31
CA GLU A 99 28.19 -32.47 11.91
C GLU A 99 27.68 -33.86 11.51
N GLU A 100 28.41 -34.91 11.88
CA GLU A 100 28.04 -36.28 11.56
C GLU A 100 26.72 -36.70 12.25
N LYS A 101 26.55 -36.34 13.52
CA LYS A 101 25.29 -36.59 14.25
C LYS A 101 24.12 -35.87 13.59
N ARG A 102 24.32 -34.61 13.18
CA ARG A 102 23.31 -33.80 12.48
C ARG A 102 22.95 -34.41 11.13
N GLN A 103 23.94 -34.90 10.39
CA GLN A 103 23.73 -35.55 9.10
C GLN A 103 22.97 -36.87 9.24
N ARG A 104 23.32 -37.72 10.21
CA ARG A 104 22.57 -38.95 10.50
C ARG A 104 21.13 -38.68 10.91
N GLU A 105 20.88 -37.66 11.74
CA GLU A 105 19.51 -37.25 12.10
C GLU A 105 18.75 -36.71 10.87
N MET A 106 19.40 -35.91 10.02
CA MET A 106 18.80 -35.41 8.78
C MET A 106 18.40 -36.56 7.85
N GLU A 107 19.27 -37.56 7.68
CA GLU A 107 18.98 -38.76 6.89
C GLU A 107 17.87 -39.61 7.50
N ARG A 108 17.84 -39.74 8.84
CA ARG A 108 16.77 -40.43 9.55
C ARG A 108 15.42 -39.76 9.31
N VAL A 109 15.34 -38.44 9.52
CA VAL A 109 14.12 -37.65 9.29
C VAL A 109 13.69 -37.71 7.83
N ALA A 110 14.63 -37.62 6.88
CA ALA A 110 14.32 -37.71 5.46
C ALA A 110 13.74 -39.08 5.08
N ARG A 111 14.26 -40.17 5.65
CA ARG A 111 13.76 -41.53 5.44
C ARG A 111 12.37 -41.71 6.01
N GLU A 112 12.14 -41.23 7.24
CA GLU A 112 10.82 -41.26 7.89
C GLU A 112 9.79 -40.44 7.11
N ASN A 113 10.14 -39.24 6.67
CA ASN A 113 9.29 -38.39 5.84
C ASN A 113 8.92 -39.06 4.51
N LYS A 114 9.89 -39.71 3.84
CA LYS A 114 9.63 -40.47 2.61
C LYS A 114 8.66 -41.63 2.86
N ALA A 115 8.82 -42.35 3.97
CA ALA A 115 7.92 -43.44 4.34
C ALA A 115 6.50 -42.94 4.65
N MET A 116 6.36 -41.82 5.37
CA MET A 116 5.07 -41.18 5.63
C MET A 116 4.40 -40.75 4.33
N LEU A 117 5.13 -40.11 3.42
CA LEU A 117 4.61 -39.69 2.12
C LEU A 117 4.09 -40.90 1.32
N GLN A 118 4.85 -41.98 1.25
CA GLN A 118 4.42 -43.21 0.58
C GLN A 118 3.17 -43.80 1.22
N ARG A 119 3.05 -43.75 2.55
CA ARG A 119 1.84 -44.20 3.26
C ARG A 119 0.65 -43.34 2.89
N LEU A 120 0.78 -42.01 2.92
CA LEU A 120 -0.28 -41.08 2.54
C LEU A 120 -0.72 -41.27 1.09
N GLN A 121 0.22 -41.51 0.16
CA GLN A 121 -0.10 -41.77 -1.25
C GLN A 121 -0.83 -43.10 -1.47
N LYS A 122 -0.50 -44.14 -0.69
CA LYS A 122 -1.15 -45.45 -0.80
C LYS A 122 -2.53 -45.49 -0.16
N VAL A 123 -2.75 -44.69 0.88
CA VAL A 123 -4.06 -44.61 1.56
C VAL A 123 -5.06 -43.92 0.63
N LYS A 124 -6.14 -44.63 0.30
CA LYS A 124 -7.26 -44.03 -0.44
C LYS A 124 -7.99 -43.03 0.48
N PRO A 125 -8.43 -41.87 -0.04
CA PRO A 125 -9.29 -40.97 0.72
C PRO A 125 -10.53 -41.72 1.22
N VAL A 126 -10.80 -41.61 2.52
CA VAL A 126 -12.01 -42.19 3.16
C VAL A 126 -13.27 -41.50 2.63
N TYR A 127 -13.17 -40.21 2.34
CA TYR A 127 -14.26 -39.40 1.82
C TYR A 127 -14.01 -39.06 0.36
N ARG A 128 -14.99 -39.34 -0.50
CA ARG A 128 -15.02 -38.87 -1.88
C ARG A 128 -15.78 -37.56 -1.93
N ILE A 129 -15.15 -36.54 -2.52
CA ILE A 129 -15.74 -35.21 -2.64
C ILE A 129 -17.03 -35.27 -3.48
N SER A 130 -17.11 -36.14 -4.48
CA SER A 130 -18.30 -36.36 -5.29
C SER A 130 -19.51 -36.77 -4.46
N ASP A 131 -19.35 -37.77 -3.60
CA ASP A 131 -20.42 -38.28 -2.74
C ASP A 131 -20.93 -37.17 -1.80
N TRP A 132 -20.03 -36.30 -1.32
CA TRP A 132 -20.39 -35.15 -0.48
C TRP A 132 -21.14 -34.05 -1.23
N ILE A 133 -20.79 -33.81 -2.50
CA ILE A 133 -21.51 -32.87 -3.36
C ILE A 133 -22.93 -33.39 -3.59
N ASP A 134 -23.07 -34.69 -3.89
CA ASP A 134 -24.37 -35.31 -4.12
C ASP A 134 -25.24 -35.28 -2.86
N ASP A 135 -24.68 -35.59 -1.70
CA ASP A 135 -25.38 -35.54 -0.43
C ASP A 135 -25.77 -34.11 -0.04
N TRP A 136 -24.90 -33.14 -0.31
CA TRP A 136 -25.22 -31.73 -0.12
C TRP A 136 -26.34 -31.27 -1.06
N GLN A 137 -26.34 -31.68 -2.32
CA GLN A 137 -27.40 -31.37 -3.28
C GLN A 137 -28.76 -31.95 -2.84
N LYS A 138 -28.79 -33.21 -2.38
CA LYS A 138 -30.01 -33.83 -1.85
C LYS A 138 -30.52 -33.09 -0.61
N SER A 139 -29.61 -32.70 0.28
CA SER A 139 -29.95 -31.94 1.49
C SER A 139 -30.47 -30.54 1.13
N GLU A 140 -29.90 -29.90 0.11
CA GLU A 140 -30.37 -28.62 -0.41
C GLU A 140 -31.78 -28.75 -1.01
N GLU A 141 -32.01 -29.75 -1.87
CA GLU A 141 -33.32 -30.02 -2.47
C GLU A 141 -34.38 -30.29 -1.37
N LEU A 142 -34.05 -31.13 -0.39
CA LEU A 142 -34.95 -31.42 0.73
C LEU A 142 -35.27 -30.15 1.50
N THR A 143 -34.27 -29.32 1.79
CA THR A 143 -34.44 -28.04 2.49
C THR A 143 -35.37 -27.11 1.70
N GLN A 144 -35.18 -26.97 0.39
CA GLN A 144 -36.05 -26.17 -0.47
C GLN A 144 -37.49 -26.71 -0.48
N ARG A 145 -37.68 -28.03 -0.43
CA ARG A 145 -39.00 -28.67 -0.42
C ARG A 145 -39.75 -28.52 0.91
N ILE A 146 -39.05 -28.56 2.05
CA ILE A 146 -39.66 -28.47 3.39
C ILE A 146 -39.72 -27.04 3.94
N ALA A 147 -39.01 -26.09 3.32
CA ALA A 147 -38.99 -24.71 3.78
C ALA A 147 -40.37 -24.05 3.59
N ALA A 148 -40.90 -23.48 4.67
CA ALA A 148 -42.15 -22.74 4.66
C ALA A 148 -42.09 -21.45 3.81
N TYR A 149 -40.89 -20.95 3.53
CA TYR A 149 -40.65 -19.75 2.73
C TYR A 149 -39.50 -19.99 1.75
N PRO A 150 -39.61 -19.51 0.49
CA PRO A 150 -38.54 -19.68 -0.49
C PRO A 150 -37.23 -19.05 0.00
N THR A 151 -36.14 -19.83 -0.04
CA THR A 151 -34.80 -19.37 0.33
C THR A 151 -34.40 -18.19 -0.57
N LYS A 152 -34.29 -16.98 0.01
CA LYS A 152 -34.03 -15.71 -0.72
C LYS A 152 -32.59 -15.55 -1.22
N TYR A 153 -31.71 -16.46 -0.85
CA TYR A 153 -30.31 -16.44 -1.27
C TYR A 153 -30.09 -17.61 -2.21
N PRO A 154 -29.71 -17.37 -3.48
CA PRO A 154 -29.24 -18.45 -4.33
C PRO A 154 -28.07 -19.10 -3.61
N SER A 155 -28.17 -20.40 -3.37
CA SER A 155 -27.04 -21.26 -3.05
C SER A 155 -25.88 -20.85 -3.95
N ARG A 156 -24.75 -20.50 -3.35
CA ARG A 156 -23.55 -19.95 -4.00
C ARG A 156 -22.90 -21.04 -4.86
N SER A 157 -23.61 -21.49 -5.89
CA SER A 157 -23.13 -22.43 -6.88
C SER A 157 -23.01 -21.68 -8.21
N LYS A 158 -21.81 -21.79 -8.80
CA LYS A 158 -21.33 -21.14 -10.03
C LYS A 158 -20.83 -19.69 -9.92
N SER A 159 -19.98 -19.37 -8.93
CA SER A 159 -18.87 -18.47 -9.27
C SER A 159 -17.84 -19.30 -10.03
N ALA A 160 -17.63 -19.00 -11.32
CA ALA A 160 -16.49 -19.47 -12.10
C ALA A 160 -15.22 -19.46 -11.24
N PRO A 161 -14.26 -20.40 -11.44
CA PRO A 161 -13.02 -20.36 -10.68
C PRO A 161 -12.47 -18.95 -10.79
N HIS A 162 -12.38 -18.25 -9.67
CA HIS A 162 -11.67 -16.99 -9.56
C HIS A 162 -10.19 -17.37 -9.63
N GLY A 163 -9.77 -17.87 -10.79
CA GLY A 163 -8.40 -17.94 -11.22
C GLY A 163 -7.99 -16.49 -11.41
N GLY A 164 -7.60 -15.85 -10.30
CA GLY A 164 -6.75 -14.69 -10.37
C GLY A 164 -5.62 -15.08 -11.32
N LYS A 165 -5.58 -14.43 -12.48
CA LYS A 165 -4.44 -14.49 -13.39
C LYS A 165 -3.26 -13.96 -12.59
N ARG A 166 -2.57 -14.83 -11.86
CA ARG A 166 -1.17 -14.59 -11.54
C ARG A 166 -0.52 -14.61 -12.91
N ALA A 167 -0.10 -13.45 -13.39
CA ALA A 167 0.76 -13.36 -14.54
C ALA A 167 1.98 -14.22 -14.22
N SER A 168 1.97 -15.46 -14.72
CA SER A 168 3.20 -16.23 -14.88
C SER A 168 3.92 -15.57 -16.05
N SER A 169 4.78 -14.60 -15.75
CA SER A 169 5.90 -14.33 -16.62
C SER A 169 6.72 -15.62 -16.68
N GLY A 170 6.42 -16.41 -17.72
CA GLY A 170 7.26 -17.52 -18.14
C GLY A 170 8.58 -16.95 -18.66
N GLY A 171 9.45 -16.54 -17.74
CA GLY A 171 10.87 -16.44 -17.98
C GLY A 171 11.46 -17.82 -17.76
N GLY A 172 11.44 -18.64 -18.81
CA GLY A 172 12.20 -19.88 -18.87
C GLY A 172 13.69 -19.55 -18.84
N GLY A 173 14.22 -19.30 -17.63
CA GLY A 173 15.65 -19.23 -17.38
C GLY A 173 16.21 -20.65 -17.33
N GLY A 174 16.57 -21.18 -18.50
CA GLY A 174 17.38 -22.38 -18.59
C GLY A 174 18.66 -22.21 -17.77
N LEU A 175 18.91 -23.17 -16.89
CA LEU A 175 20.17 -23.35 -16.19
C LEU A 175 21.25 -23.70 -17.24
N ALA A 176 21.84 -22.69 -17.86
CA ALA A 176 23.08 -22.86 -18.60
C ALA A 176 24.22 -22.86 -17.58
N ALA A 177 24.74 -24.07 -17.29
CA ALA A 177 25.98 -24.25 -16.58
C ALA A 177 27.09 -23.48 -17.32
N SER A 178 27.57 -22.40 -16.71
CA SER A 178 28.76 -21.70 -17.20
C SER A 178 29.98 -22.56 -16.89
N THR A 179 30.44 -23.33 -17.88
CA THR A 179 31.78 -23.91 -17.88
C THR A 179 32.81 -22.77 -17.80
N PRO A 180 33.72 -22.74 -16.82
CA PRO A 180 34.74 -21.70 -16.74
C PRO A 180 35.76 -21.88 -17.87
N GLN A 181 35.91 -20.85 -18.72
CA GLN A 181 36.97 -20.81 -19.73
C GLN A 181 38.32 -20.46 -19.08
N PRO A 182 39.44 -21.06 -19.56
CA PRO A 182 40.77 -20.79 -19.03
C PRO A 182 41.27 -19.40 -19.44
N MET A 183 41.90 -18.71 -18.49
CA MET A 183 42.46 -17.37 -18.66
C MET A 183 43.65 -17.40 -19.63
N LYS A 184 43.60 -16.63 -20.71
CA LYS A 184 44.74 -16.40 -21.59
C LYS A 184 45.70 -15.43 -20.89
N LYS A 185 46.93 -15.88 -20.67
CA LYS A 185 48.07 -15.03 -20.26
C LYS A 185 48.42 -14.09 -21.42
N SER A 186 48.28 -12.78 -21.23
CA SER A 186 48.91 -11.79 -22.10
C SER A 186 50.32 -11.50 -21.58
N VAL A 187 51.29 -11.76 -22.44
CA VAL A 187 52.72 -11.53 -22.28
C VAL A 187 53.00 -10.03 -22.31
N ALA A 188 53.98 -9.60 -21.52
CA ALA A 188 54.51 -8.25 -21.46
C ALA A 188 55.15 -7.82 -22.79
N ASP A 189 55.07 -6.53 -23.13
CA ASP A 189 56.14 -5.89 -23.89
C ASP A 189 56.29 -4.41 -23.51
N THR A 190 57.50 -3.94 -23.73
CA THR A 190 58.23 -2.91 -23.01
C THR A 190 58.30 -1.64 -23.85
N ARG A 191 58.09 -0.49 -23.18
CA ARG A 191 58.63 0.86 -23.42
C ARG A 191 59.58 1.07 -24.62
N GLU A 192 59.31 2.11 -25.43
CA GLU A 192 60.26 3.23 -25.63
C GLU A 192 59.66 4.48 -26.30
N GLU A 193 60.35 5.59 -26.04
CA GLU A 193 60.08 7.00 -26.30
C GLU A 193 60.37 7.43 -27.76
N GLY A 194 59.92 8.63 -28.18
CA GLY A 194 60.62 9.37 -29.24
C GLY A 194 59.79 10.22 -30.20
N GLN A 195 59.60 11.49 -29.80
CA GLN A 195 59.82 12.74 -30.57
C GLN A 195 59.15 13.03 -31.94
N THR A 196 58.72 14.29 -31.98
CA THR A 196 58.34 15.15 -33.10
C THR A 196 59.46 15.38 -34.12
N GLU A 197 59.15 15.48 -35.41
CA GLU A 197 59.40 16.68 -36.25
C GLU A 197 59.14 16.42 -37.75
N THR A 198 58.66 17.47 -38.38
CA THR A 198 58.42 17.72 -39.80
C THR A 198 59.69 17.70 -40.66
N THR A 199 59.59 17.35 -41.95
CA THR A 199 59.99 18.24 -43.08
C THR A 199 59.74 17.58 -44.45
N GLU A 200 59.44 18.46 -45.40
CA GLU A 200 59.13 18.27 -46.81
C GLU A 200 60.31 17.70 -47.62
N THR A 201 60.04 17.08 -48.78
CA THR A 201 60.43 17.63 -50.11
C THR A 201 60.05 16.70 -51.27
N LYS A 202 59.53 17.33 -52.34
CA LYS A 202 59.66 17.07 -53.80
C LYS A 202 59.41 15.63 -54.30
N GLY A 203 58.48 15.35 -55.22
CA GLY A 203 58.07 16.16 -56.36
C GLY A 203 59.16 16.15 -57.43
N ASP A 204 59.19 15.14 -58.30
CA ASP A 204 59.46 15.33 -59.73
C ASP A 204 59.09 14.10 -60.57
N THR A 205 58.44 14.41 -61.67
CA THR A 205 57.98 13.54 -62.76
C THR A 205 59.12 13.06 -63.65
N LYS A 206 58.83 11.97 -64.40
CA LYS A 206 58.99 11.85 -65.87
C LYS A 206 59.95 10.76 -66.37
N THR A 207 59.36 9.94 -67.26
CA THR A 207 59.93 9.22 -68.43
C THR A 207 60.88 8.05 -68.22
N GLY A 208 60.49 6.91 -68.79
CA GLY A 208 61.28 5.72 -69.00
C GLY A 208 60.38 4.50 -69.10
#